data_AF-A0A450X9Z9-F1
#
_entry.id   AF-A0A450X9Z9-F1
#
_cell.length_a   1.000
_cell.length_b   1.000
_cell.length_c   1.000
_cell.angle_alpha   90.00
_cell.angle_beta   90.00
_cell.angle_gamma   90.00
#
_symmetry.space_group_name_H-M   'P 1'
#
loop_
_entity.id
_entity.type
_entity.pdbx_description
1 polymer ?
#
loop_
_entity_poly.entity_id
_entity_poly.type
_entity_poly.pdbx_seq_one_letter_code
_entity_poly.pdbx_strand_id
1 'polypeptide(L)'
;MASLERKVVSSNAFSSFEVDRIDPLTLLQQTGYLTIVDYNQERKLYTLDYPNREVREAFLTHLAEDLSGRGSGSVTGDLWRLQDALVANDPDTFFEILASLFAGIPYDIQVNLERYYQSLFYLIFRLMGLYVRTEIRTATGRIDATVELPTSVWIFEFKLDGDADAALAQIQDKGYAAPYAAAGKPVYLVGVNFDSERRNVGEWK
;
A
#
# COMPACT_ATOMS: atom_id res chain seq x y z
N MET A 1 5.90 -0.12 5.74
CA MET A 1 4.60 0.20 6.38
C MET A 1 3.62 -0.97 6.37
N ALA A 2 3.67 -1.92 5.42
CA ALA A 2 2.95 -3.21 5.47
C ALA A 2 3.28 -4.12 6.68
N SER A 3 3.99 -3.61 7.69
CA SER A 3 4.52 -4.36 8.83
C SER A 3 3.84 -4.02 10.17
N LEU A 4 2.79 -3.21 10.21
CA LEU A 4 2.13 -2.82 11.47
C LEU A 4 0.84 -3.60 11.75
N GLU A 5 0.17 -4.09 10.71
CA GLU A 5 -1.07 -4.86 10.86
C GLU A 5 -0.78 -6.31 11.19
N ARG A 6 -1.52 -6.86 12.15
CA ARG A 6 -1.30 -8.19 12.72
C ARG A 6 0.17 -8.45 13.05
N LYS A 7 0.85 -7.43 13.57
CA LYS A 7 2.29 -7.49 13.82
C LYS A 7 2.55 -8.40 15.01
N VAL A 8 3.30 -9.47 14.77
CA VAL A 8 3.69 -10.41 15.80
C VAL A 8 4.99 -9.94 16.47
N VAL A 9 4.97 -9.77 17.80
CA VAL A 9 6.13 -9.35 18.59
C VAL A 9 6.35 -10.23 19.82
N SER A 10 7.61 -10.36 20.20
CA SER A 10 7.98 -11.06 21.44
C SER A 10 7.54 -10.27 22.66
N SER A 11 7.24 -10.96 23.76
CA SER A 11 6.94 -10.33 25.05
C SER A 11 8.03 -9.36 25.56
N ASN A 12 9.29 -9.55 25.16
CA ASN A 12 10.39 -8.66 25.54
C ASN A 12 10.39 -7.31 24.79
N ALA A 13 9.62 -7.16 23.71
CA ALA A 13 9.55 -5.91 22.95
C ALA A 13 9.04 -4.73 23.81
N PHE A 14 8.26 -5.02 24.85
CA PHE A 14 7.71 -4.02 25.76
C PHE A 14 8.61 -3.72 26.96
N SER A 15 9.79 -4.36 27.04
CA SER A 15 10.67 -4.29 28.22
C SER A 15 11.87 -3.34 28.08
N SER A 16 12.13 -2.79 26.90
CA SER A 16 13.22 -1.83 26.65
C SER A 16 12.65 -0.44 26.35
N PHE A 17 12.49 0.39 27.38
CA PHE A 17 12.22 1.81 27.22
C PHE A 17 13.55 2.57 27.30
N GLU A 18 14.29 2.63 26.19
CA GLU A 18 15.46 3.51 26.09
C GLU A 18 14.98 4.88 25.59
N VAL A 19 15.05 5.91 26.46
CA VAL A 19 14.58 7.27 26.17
C VAL A 19 15.31 7.89 24.95
N ASP A 20 16.50 7.38 24.62
CA ASP A 20 17.32 7.84 23.48
C ASP A 20 17.02 7.08 22.17
N ARG A 21 16.21 6.02 22.20
CA ARG A 21 15.75 5.24 21.04
C ARG A 21 14.30 4.86 21.20
N ILE A 22 13.44 5.81 20.86
CA ILE A 22 12.00 5.58 20.91
C ILE A 22 11.61 4.61 19.78
N ASP A 23 11.31 3.36 20.13
CA ASP A 23 10.74 2.38 19.19
C ASP A 23 9.35 2.87 18.72
N PRO A 24 9.17 3.13 17.41
CA PRO A 24 7.88 3.56 16.86
C PRO A 24 6.72 2.62 17.22
N LEU A 25 6.99 1.32 17.33
CA LEU A 25 5.95 0.35 17.67
C LEU A 25 5.45 0.56 19.11
N THR A 26 6.37 0.80 20.05
CA THR A 26 6.05 1.10 21.45
C THR A 26 5.26 2.40 21.55
N LEU A 27 5.63 3.45 20.79
CA LEU A 27 4.84 4.68 20.74
C LEU A 27 3.42 4.45 20.25
N LEU A 28 3.26 3.77 19.11
CA LEU A 28 1.95 3.51 18.54
C LEU A 28 1.07 2.70 19.50
N GLN A 29 1.66 1.78 20.25
CA GLN A 29 0.94 1.01 21.28
C GLN A 29 0.56 1.86 22.50
N GLN A 30 1.47 2.69 23.01
CA GLN A 30 1.22 3.54 24.19
C GLN A 30 0.27 4.71 23.91
N THR A 31 0.28 5.23 22.67
CA THR A 31 -0.61 6.32 22.23
C THR A 31 -1.97 5.82 21.74
N GLY A 32 -2.19 4.49 21.73
CA GLY A 32 -3.48 3.88 21.39
C GLY A 32 -3.74 3.69 19.89
N TYR A 33 -2.77 3.95 19.02
CA TYR A 33 -2.87 3.63 17.60
C TYR A 33 -2.85 2.12 17.34
N LEU A 34 -2.12 1.35 18.16
CA LEU A 34 -2.11 -0.12 18.11
C LEU A 34 -2.50 -0.70 19.48
N THR A 35 -3.21 -1.83 19.46
CA THR A 35 -3.58 -2.60 20.64
C THR A 35 -3.26 -4.08 20.46
N ILE A 36 -3.18 -4.82 21.55
CA ILE A 36 -3.03 -6.28 21.53
C ILE A 36 -4.38 -6.89 21.15
N VAL A 37 -4.41 -7.61 20.03
CA VAL A 37 -5.61 -8.31 19.54
C VAL A 37 -5.55 -9.82 19.76
N ASP A 38 -4.37 -10.39 19.99
CA ASP A 38 -4.20 -11.82 20.29
C ASP A 38 -2.89 -12.08 21.07
N TYR A 39 -2.84 -13.22 21.77
CA TYR A 39 -1.66 -13.69 22.49
C TYR A 39 -1.48 -15.21 22.36
N ASN A 40 -0.36 -15.63 21.77
CA ASN A 40 0.05 -17.02 21.72
C ASN A 40 0.86 -17.37 22.97
N GLN A 41 0.25 -18.12 23.89
CA GLN A 41 0.87 -18.53 25.17
C GLN A 41 2.10 -19.43 24.99
N GLU A 42 2.04 -20.40 24.07
CA GLU A 42 3.14 -21.36 23.85
C GLU A 42 4.42 -20.66 23.37
N ARG A 43 4.27 -19.70 22.46
CA ARG A 43 5.38 -18.95 21.87
C ARG A 43 5.68 -17.64 22.58
N LYS A 44 4.85 -17.24 23.54
CA LYS A 44 4.89 -15.93 24.24
C LYS A 44 4.94 -14.75 23.26
N LEU A 45 4.09 -14.81 22.22
CA LEU A 45 4.02 -13.81 21.16
C LEU A 45 2.69 -13.04 21.22
N TYR A 46 2.75 -11.73 21.09
CA TYR A 46 1.58 -10.87 20.96
C TYR A 46 1.32 -10.53 19.50
N THR A 47 0.05 -10.41 19.13
CA THR A 47 -0.39 -9.85 17.85
C THR A 47 -0.94 -8.46 18.09
N LEU A 48 -0.40 -7.45 17.41
CA LEU A 48 -0.85 -6.07 17.46
C LEU A 48 -1.67 -5.71 16.21
N ASP A 49 -2.72 -4.91 16.39
CA ASP A 49 -3.49 -4.32 15.31
C ASP A 49 -4.15 -3.00 15.75
N TYR A 50 -4.76 -2.26 14.83
CA TYR A 50 -5.54 -1.07 15.17
C TYR A 50 -6.77 -1.46 16.01
N PRO A 51 -7.14 -0.65 17.02
CA PRO A 51 -8.26 -0.98 17.92
C PRO A 51 -9.61 -0.96 17.22
N ASN A 52 -9.76 -0.14 16.19
CA ASN A 52 -10.96 -0.04 15.37
C ASN A 52 -10.64 0.62 14.01
N ARG A 53 -11.65 0.67 13.14
CA ARG A 53 -11.52 1.24 11.79
C ARG A 53 -11.22 2.74 11.80
N GLU A 54 -11.83 3.50 12.71
CA GLU A 54 -11.68 4.96 12.79
C GLU A 54 -10.23 5.38 13.12
N VAL A 55 -9.61 4.73 14.12
CA VAL A 55 -8.21 4.99 14.50
C VAL A 55 -7.27 4.63 13.35
N ARG A 56 -7.55 3.53 12.65
CA ARG A 56 -6.78 3.12 11.47
C ARG A 56 -6.88 4.15 10.35
N GLU A 57 -8.09 4.58 10.01
CA GLU A 57 -8.34 5.56 8.95
C GLU A 57 -7.69 6.91 9.28
N ALA A 58 -7.91 7.43 10.50
CA ALA A 58 -7.32 8.70 10.94
C ALA A 58 -5.78 8.69 10.89
N PHE A 59 -5.15 7.62 11.38
CA PHE A 59 -3.69 7.47 11.34
C PHE A 59 -3.15 7.48 9.91
N LEU A 60 -3.76 6.69 9.03
CA LEU A 60 -3.35 6.62 7.64
C LEU A 60 -3.56 7.96 6.95
N THR A 61 -4.70 8.64 7.18
CA THR A 61 -4.99 9.94 6.57
C THR A 61 -3.96 10.98 6.97
N HIS A 62 -3.62 11.08 8.27
CA HIS A 62 -2.57 11.99 8.73
C HIS A 62 -1.20 11.67 8.12
N LEU A 63 -0.84 10.39 8.02
CA LEU A 63 0.39 9.99 7.35
C LEU A 63 0.40 10.40 5.86
N ALA A 64 -0.74 10.29 5.18
CA ALA A 64 -0.89 10.70 3.78
C ALA A 64 -0.73 12.21 3.61
N GLU A 65 -1.37 12.99 4.48
CA GLU A 65 -1.26 14.45 4.51
C GLU A 65 0.21 14.87 4.68
N ASP A 66 0.90 14.30 5.68
CA ASP A 66 2.31 14.57 5.96
C ASP A 66 3.24 14.22 4.79
N LEU A 67 3.05 13.05 4.17
CA LEU A 67 3.85 12.61 3.02
C LEU A 67 3.59 13.45 1.77
N SER A 68 2.37 13.93 1.58
CA SER A 68 1.96 14.68 0.39
C SER A 68 2.39 16.14 0.39
N GLY A 69 2.82 16.69 1.54
CA GLY A 69 3.12 18.11 1.70
C GLY A 69 1.94 19.06 1.41
N ARG A 70 0.71 18.52 1.25
CA ARG A 70 -0.51 19.26 0.91
C ARG A 70 -1.38 19.45 2.16
N GLY A 71 -2.14 20.55 2.18
CA GLY A 71 -3.05 20.87 3.29
C GLY A 71 -4.22 19.87 3.43
N SER A 72 -4.76 19.80 4.65
CA SER A 72 -5.86 18.88 5.01
C SER A 72 -7.08 19.03 4.09
N GLY A 73 -7.63 17.91 3.63
CA GLY A 73 -8.83 17.83 2.78
C GLY A 73 -8.58 17.59 1.27
N SER A 74 -7.44 18.03 0.71
CA SER A 74 -7.12 17.78 -0.71
C SER A 74 -6.86 16.29 -0.98
N VAL A 75 -6.11 15.64 -0.08
CA VAL A 75 -5.71 14.23 -0.22
C VAL A 75 -6.92 13.32 -0.16
N THR A 76 -7.88 13.59 0.74
CA THR A 76 -9.12 12.80 0.84
C THR A 76 -9.94 12.86 -0.45
N GLY A 77 -10.06 14.04 -1.07
CA GLY A 77 -10.74 14.19 -2.37
C GLY A 77 -10.05 13.39 -3.49
N ASP A 78 -8.73 13.45 -3.55
CA ASP A 78 -7.93 12.70 -4.54
C ASP A 78 -8.07 11.18 -4.34
N LEU A 79 -8.11 10.70 -3.09
CA LEU A 79 -8.32 9.28 -2.77
C LEU A 79 -9.70 8.77 -3.24
N TRP A 80 -10.77 9.55 -3.05
CA TRP A 80 -12.09 9.18 -3.57
C TRP A 80 -12.10 9.12 -5.10
N ARG A 81 -11.48 10.10 -5.76
CA ARG A 81 -11.40 10.14 -7.23
C ARG A 81 -10.58 8.99 -7.80
N LEU A 82 -9.51 8.56 -7.13
CA LEU A 82 -8.74 7.37 -7.52
C LEU A 82 -9.61 6.10 -7.45
N GLN A 83 -10.38 5.95 -6.37
CA GLN A 83 -11.30 4.81 -6.24
C GLN A 83 -12.39 4.85 -7.32
N ASP A 84 -13.00 6.01 -7.56
CA ASP A 84 -14.04 6.17 -8.57
C ASP A 84 -13.51 5.85 -9.97
N ALA A 85 -12.28 6.26 -10.29
CA ALA A 85 -11.62 5.93 -11.55
C ALA A 85 -11.46 4.41 -11.73
N LEU A 86 -11.01 3.68 -10.71
CA LEU A 86 -10.91 2.21 -10.78
C LEU A 86 -12.29 1.53 -10.88
N VAL A 87 -13.32 2.05 -10.20
CA VAL A 87 -14.70 1.52 -10.28
C VAL A 87 -15.29 1.75 -11.67
N ALA A 88 -15.00 2.90 -12.29
CA ALA A 88 -15.41 3.25 -13.65
C ALA A 88 -14.58 2.56 -14.76
N ASN A 89 -13.52 1.84 -14.37
CA ASN A 89 -12.52 1.27 -15.28
C ASN A 89 -11.82 2.31 -16.17
N ASP A 90 -11.46 3.45 -15.56
CA ASP A 90 -10.77 4.58 -16.18
C ASP A 90 -9.32 4.68 -15.65
N PRO A 91 -8.38 3.92 -16.23
CA PRO A 91 -6.98 3.94 -15.79
C PRO A 91 -6.28 5.27 -16.11
N ASP A 92 -6.70 5.98 -17.16
CA ASP A 92 -6.14 7.28 -17.53
C ASP A 92 -6.35 8.28 -16.38
N THR A 93 -7.59 8.46 -15.93
CA THR A 93 -7.91 9.34 -14.79
C THR A 93 -7.20 8.87 -13.51
N PHE A 94 -7.10 7.56 -13.28
CA PHE A 94 -6.40 7.01 -12.12
C PHE A 94 -4.93 7.43 -12.09
N PHE A 95 -4.20 7.24 -13.19
CA PHE A 95 -2.78 7.57 -13.26
C PHE A 95 -2.52 9.08 -13.30
N GLU A 96 -3.43 9.89 -13.85
CA GLU A 96 -3.35 11.36 -13.76
C GLU A 96 -3.41 11.85 -12.31
N ILE A 97 -4.37 11.35 -11.52
CA ILE A 97 -4.51 11.74 -10.10
C ILE A 97 -3.31 11.23 -9.31
N LEU A 98 -2.88 9.99 -9.56
CA LEU A 98 -1.73 9.40 -8.91
C LEU A 98 -0.44 10.20 -9.18
N ALA A 99 -0.23 10.61 -10.44
CA ALA A 99 0.92 11.42 -10.81
C ALA A 99 0.90 12.79 -10.11
N SER A 100 -0.29 13.39 -9.95
CA SER A 100 -0.47 14.62 -9.16
C SER A 100 -0.11 14.42 -7.69
N LEU A 101 -0.50 13.29 -7.08
CA LEU A 101 -0.15 12.98 -5.69
C LEU A 101 1.36 12.83 -5.51
N PHE A 102 2.02 12.08 -6.38
CA PHE A 102 3.48 11.88 -6.30
C PHE A 102 4.27 13.16 -6.54
N ALA A 103 3.80 14.03 -7.42
CA ALA A 103 4.39 15.35 -7.62
C ALA A 103 4.32 16.25 -6.38
N GLY A 104 3.42 15.97 -5.43
CA GLY A 104 3.34 16.67 -4.15
C GLY A 104 4.38 16.22 -3.11
N ILE A 105 4.93 15.01 -3.25
CA ILE A 105 5.85 14.43 -2.26
C ILE A 105 7.21 15.14 -2.34
N PRO A 106 7.72 15.72 -1.22
CA PRO A 106 9.03 16.37 -1.20
C PRO A 106 10.16 15.43 -1.66
N TYR A 107 11.11 15.98 -2.42
CA TYR A 107 12.18 15.17 -3.02
C TYR A 107 13.16 14.61 -1.98
N ASP A 108 13.31 15.26 -0.83
CA ASP A 108 14.27 14.90 0.21
C ASP A 108 13.82 13.66 1.02
N ILE A 109 12.52 13.32 0.99
CA ILE A 109 11.98 12.11 1.63
C ILE A 109 11.80 10.92 0.68
N GLN A 110 11.96 11.14 -0.63
CA GLN A 110 11.81 10.11 -1.64
C GLN A 110 13.09 9.28 -1.80
N VAL A 111 12.92 7.96 -1.91
CA VAL A 111 14.02 7.01 -2.03
C VAL A 111 13.92 6.30 -3.38
N ASN A 112 15.02 6.26 -4.13
CA ASN A 112 15.10 5.60 -5.45
C ASN A 112 15.20 4.08 -5.31
N LEU A 113 14.16 3.46 -4.76
CA LEU A 113 14.00 2.02 -4.64
C LEU A 113 12.61 1.63 -5.11
N GLU A 114 12.49 0.56 -5.90
CA GLU A 114 11.19 0.03 -6.33
C GLU A 114 10.24 -0.23 -5.14
N ARG A 115 10.80 -0.74 -4.03
CA ARG A 115 10.06 -0.97 -2.78
C ARG A 115 9.49 0.29 -2.13
N TYR A 116 10.07 1.45 -2.40
CA TYR A 116 9.54 2.73 -1.93
C TYR A 116 8.21 3.02 -2.63
N TYR A 117 8.17 2.94 -3.95
CA TYR A 117 6.93 3.15 -4.73
C TYR A 117 5.88 2.07 -4.45
N GLN A 118 6.28 0.80 -4.31
CA GLN A 118 5.40 -0.28 -3.84
C GLN A 118 4.75 0.08 -2.48
N SER A 119 5.51 0.69 -1.56
CA SER A 119 5.01 1.10 -0.25
C SER A 119 4.04 2.29 -0.33
N LEU A 120 4.28 3.25 -1.24
CA LEU A 120 3.37 4.37 -1.49
C LEU A 120 2.05 3.90 -2.08
N PHE A 121 2.09 3.01 -3.08
CA PHE A 121 0.89 2.39 -3.65
C PHE A 121 0.10 1.64 -2.59
N TYR A 122 0.77 0.81 -1.79
CA TYR A 122 0.12 0.15 -0.66
C TYR A 122 -0.60 1.16 0.24
N LEU A 123 0.06 2.24 0.63
CA LEU A 123 -0.53 3.25 1.50
C LEU A 123 -1.78 3.88 0.86
N ILE A 124 -1.68 4.35 -0.39
CA ILE A 124 -2.78 4.96 -1.16
C ILE A 124 -3.97 3.99 -1.26
N PHE A 125 -3.70 2.73 -1.60
CA PHE A 125 -4.72 1.70 -1.68
C PHE A 125 -5.42 1.41 -0.35
N ARG A 126 -4.66 1.33 0.74
CA ARG A 126 -5.21 1.14 2.09
C ARG A 126 -6.03 2.33 2.57
N LEU A 127 -5.69 3.54 2.12
CA LEU A 127 -6.38 4.79 2.39
C LEU A 127 -7.71 4.92 1.65
N MET A 128 -7.79 4.40 0.42
CA MET A 128 -9.05 4.33 -0.33
C MET A 128 -10.07 3.35 0.28
N GLY A 129 -9.73 2.65 1.36
CA GLY A 129 -10.58 1.63 1.96
C GLY A 129 -10.73 0.37 1.11
N LEU A 130 -9.92 0.23 0.05
CA LEU A 130 -9.98 -0.92 -0.85
C LEU A 130 -9.38 -2.14 -0.17
N TYR A 131 -10.01 -3.30 -0.41
CA TYR A 131 -9.40 -4.57 -0.03
C TYR A 131 -8.23 -4.84 -0.98
N VAL A 132 -7.04 -4.45 -0.52
CA VAL A 132 -5.83 -4.58 -1.29
C VAL A 132 -4.95 -5.65 -0.69
N ARG A 133 -4.69 -6.66 -1.50
CA ARG A 133 -3.73 -7.71 -1.23
C ARG A 133 -2.40 -7.30 -1.86
N THR A 134 -1.48 -6.80 -1.05
CA THR A 134 -0.10 -6.50 -1.50
C THR A 134 0.87 -7.58 -1.06
N GLU A 135 1.92 -7.78 -1.83
CA GLU A 135 2.94 -8.80 -1.58
C GLU A 135 2.35 -10.23 -1.47
N ILE A 136 1.41 -10.58 -2.34
CA ILE A 136 0.91 -11.97 -2.39
C ILE A 136 2.06 -12.85 -2.87
N ARG A 137 2.62 -13.65 -1.96
CA ARG A 137 3.50 -14.77 -2.32
C ARG A 137 2.63 -15.88 -2.87
N THR A 138 2.64 -16.04 -4.18
CA THR A 138 2.02 -17.17 -4.88
C THR A 138 3.04 -18.30 -5.07
N ALA A 139 2.57 -19.47 -5.53
CA ALA A 139 3.47 -20.56 -5.90
C ALA A 139 4.40 -20.19 -7.07
N THR A 140 4.06 -19.17 -7.87
CA THR A 140 4.79 -18.78 -9.09
C THR A 140 5.61 -17.50 -8.94
N GLY A 141 5.37 -16.67 -7.92
CA GLY A 141 6.10 -15.42 -7.68
C GLY A 141 5.44 -14.50 -6.64
N ARG A 142 5.94 -13.28 -6.51
CA ARG A 142 5.34 -12.23 -5.67
C ARG A 142 4.55 -11.27 -6.56
N ILE A 143 3.28 -11.08 -6.25
CA ILE A 143 2.46 -10.01 -6.84
C ILE A 143 2.67 -8.75 -6.01
N ASP A 144 2.96 -7.63 -6.67
CA ASP A 144 3.20 -6.40 -5.95
C ASP A 144 1.91 -5.82 -5.34
N ALA A 145 0.84 -5.68 -6.13
CA ALA A 145 -0.47 -5.28 -5.61
C ALA A 145 -1.63 -5.92 -6.37
N THR A 146 -2.68 -6.30 -5.65
CA THR A 146 -3.99 -6.65 -6.21
C THR A 146 -5.10 -5.91 -5.49
N VAL A 147 -5.96 -5.26 -6.25
CA VAL A 147 -7.12 -4.52 -5.77
C VAL A 147 -8.38 -5.27 -6.20
N GLU A 148 -9.17 -5.71 -5.23
CA GLU A 148 -10.44 -6.38 -5.49
C GLU A 148 -11.60 -5.42 -5.23
N LEU A 149 -12.30 -5.02 -6.29
CA LEU A 149 -13.52 -4.20 -6.24
C LEU A 149 -14.76 -5.09 -6.45
N PRO A 150 -15.97 -4.62 -6.10
CA PRO A 150 -17.19 -5.32 -6.47
C PRO A 150 -17.35 -5.51 -7.99
N THR A 151 -16.87 -4.54 -8.78
CA THR A 151 -17.05 -4.50 -10.24
C THR A 151 -15.88 -5.07 -11.03
N SER A 152 -14.67 -5.11 -10.47
CA SER A 152 -13.45 -5.51 -11.19
C SER A 152 -12.35 -6.00 -10.26
N VAL A 153 -11.30 -6.60 -10.83
CA VAL A 153 -10.03 -6.92 -10.14
C VAL A 153 -8.91 -6.24 -10.91
N TRP A 154 -8.01 -5.58 -10.20
CA TRP A 154 -6.83 -4.94 -10.79
C TRP A 154 -5.57 -5.56 -10.21
N ILE A 155 -4.67 -6.04 -11.06
CA ILE A 155 -3.39 -6.62 -10.68
C ILE A 155 -2.30 -5.72 -11.21
N PHE A 156 -1.47 -5.20 -10.33
CA PHE A 156 -0.37 -4.30 -10.66
C PHE A 156 0.97 -4.98 -10.43
N GLU A 157 1.90 -4.74 -11.36
CA GLU A 157 3.31 -5.06 -11.22
C GLU A 157 4.12 -3.79 -11.47
N PHE A 158 5.09 -3.52 -10.60
CA PHE A 158 5.87 -2.30 -10.66
C PHE A 158 7.31 -2.56 -11.09
N LYS A 159 7.87 -1.60 -11.80
CA LYS A 159 9.31 -1.49 -12.10
C LYS A 159 9.79 -0.08 -11.77
N LEU A 160 11.07 0.03 -11.40
CA LEU A 160 11.76 1.32 -11.30
C LEU A 160 12.83 1.37 -12.39
N ASP A 161 12.82 2.44 -13.21
CA ASP A 161 13.74 2.66 -14.34
C ASP A 161 13.81 1.44 -15.29
N GLY A 162 12.67 0.77 -15.46
CA GLY A 162 12.51 -0.40 -16.30
C GLY A 162 11.53 -0.14 -17.44
N ASP A 163 10.65 -1.10 -17.68
CA ASP A 163 9.69 -1.11 -18.79
C ASP A 163 8.32 -1.60 -18.30
N ALA A 164 7.27 -0.88 -18.67
CA ALA A 164 5.88 -1.23 -18.35
C ALA A 164 5.44 -2.50 -19.09
N ASP A 165 5.92 -2.73 -20.33
CA ASP A 165 5.65 -3.99 -21.05
C ASP A 165 6.26 -5.19 -20.33
N ALA A 166 7.49 -5.05 -19.82
CA ALA A 166 8.14 -6.10 -19.05
C ALA A 166 7.40 -6.40 -17.74
N ALA A 167 6.87 -5.38 -17.07
CA ALA A 167 6.02 -5.55 -15.90
C ALA A 167 4.72 -6.31 -16.25
N LEU A 168 4.05 -5.91 -17.33
CA LEU A 168 2.82 -6.55 -17.80
C LEU A 168 3.05 -8.02 -18.22
N ALA A 169 4.14 -8.28 -18.97
CA ALA A 169 4.55 -9.62 -19.36
C ALA A 169 4.82 -10.51 -18.14
N GLN A 170 5.45 -9.96 -17.09
CA GLN A 170 5.66 -10.68 -15.85
C GLN A 170 4.34 -11.12 -15.19
N ILE A 171 3.31 -10.26 -15.18
CA ILE A 171 1.98 -10.62 -14.64
C ILE A 171 1.38 -11.79 -15.42
N GLN A 172 1.48 -11.73 -16.75
CA GLN A 172 0.93 -12.74 -17.66
C GLN A 172 1.66 -14.09 -17.51
N ASP A 173 2.99 -14.08 -17.57
CA ASP A 173 3.84 -15.27 -17.47
C ASP A 173 3.65 -16.01 -16.15
N LYS A 174 3.43 -15.26 -15.06
CA LYS A 174 3.21 -15.83 -13.73
C LYS A 174 1.78 -16.32 -13.51
N GLY A 175 0.86 -16.01 -14.41
CA GLY A 175 -0.54 -16.43 -14.34
C GLY A 175 -1.28 -15.82 -13.16
N TYR A 176 -0.94 -14.61 -12.74
CA TYR A 176 -1.50 -13.99 -11.54
C TYR A 176 -3.03 -13.75 -11.61
N ALA A 177 -3.60 -13.73 -12.81
CA ALA A 177 -5.04 -13.65 -13.03
C ALA A 177 -5.79 -14.96 -12.72
N ALA A 178 -5.11 -16.12 -12.70
CA ALA A 178 -5.73 -17.43 -12.60
C ALA A 178 -6.66 -17.61 -11.38
N PRO A 179 -6.33 -17.12 -10.17
CA PRO A 179 -7.23 -17.21 -9.00
C PRO A 179 -8.57 -16.49 -9.18
N TYR A 180 -8.64 -15.52 -10.10
CA TYR A 180 -9.82 -14.69 -10.34
C TYR A 180 -10.65 -15.14 -11.55
N ALA A 181 -10.28 -16.25 -12.21
CA ALA A 181 -10.98 -16.76 -13.39
C ALA A 181 -12.47 -17.04 -13.15
N ALA A 182 -12.83 -17.44 -11.92
CA ALA A 182 -14.22 -17.70 -11.50
C ALA A 182 -14.90 -16.50 -10.81
N ALA A 183 -14.25 -15.34 -10.75
CA ALA A 183 -14.76 -14.18 -10.00
C ALA A 183 -15.98 -13.51 -10.64
N GLY A 184 -16.30 -13.81 -11.91
CA GLY A 184 -17.46 -13.25 -12.61
C GLY A 184 -17.35 -11.75 -12.91
N LYS A 185 -16.15 -11.17 -12.80
CA LYS A 185 -15.86 -9.75 -13.03
C LYS A 185 -14.58 -9.60 -13.86
N PRO A 186 -14.44 -8.51 -14.62
CA PRO A 186 -13.23 -8.24 -15.40
C PRO A 186 -11.98 -8.18 -14.52
N VAL A 187 -10.88 -8.72 -15.05
CA VAL A 187 -9.56 -8.69 -14.42
C VAL A 187 -8.63 -7.88 -15.31
N TYR A 188 -8.16 -6.76 -14.80
CA TYR A 188 -7.22 -5.86 -15.47
C TYR A 188 -5.81 -6.13 -14.96
N LEU A 189 -4.87 -6.28 -15.90
CA LEU A 189 -3.45 -6.46 -15.62
C LEU A 189 -2.77 -5.16 -15.99
N VAL A 190 -2.02 -4.57 -15.06
CA VAL A 190 -1.43 -3.25 -15.25
C VAL A 190 0.06 -3.30 -14.95
N GLY A 191 0.88 -3.06 -15.98
CA GLY A 191 2.31 -2.89 -15.84
C GLY A 191 2.63 -1.41 -15.60
N VAL A 192 3.40 -1.10 -14.57
CA VAL A 192 3.73 0.29 -14.23
C VAL A 192 5.24 0.45 -14.11
N ASN A 193 5.77 1.44 -14.81
CA ASN A 193 7.16 1.86 -14.72
C ASN A 193 7.26 3.23 -14.02
N PHE A 194 8.04 3.29 -12.95
CA PHE A 194 8.42 4.54 -12.29
C PHE A 194 9.72 5.07 -12.88
N ASP A 195 9.76 6.39 -13.02
CA ASP A 195 10.94 7.13 -13.43
C ASP A 195 11.58 7.74 -12.17
N SER A 196 12.79 7.30 -11.82
CA SER A 196 13.49 7.75 -10.62
C SER A 196 14.06 9.16 -10.72
N GLU A 197 14.21 9.71 -11.93
CA GLU A 197 14.60 11.10 -12.14
C GLU A 197 13.41 12.03 -11.94
N ARG A 198 12.26 11.69 -12.53
CA ARG A 198 10.99 12.41 -12.36
C ARG A 198 10.35 12.16 -10.99
N ARG A 199 10.75 11.10 -10.30
CA ARG A 199 10.16 10.58 -9.06
C ARG A 199 8.65 10.40 -9.17
N ASN A 200 8.21 9.89 -10.30
CA ASN A 200 6.80 9.78 -10.65
C ASN A 200 6.56 8.56 -11.55
N VAL A 201 5.29 8.31 -11.89
CA VAL A 201 4.91 7.36 -12.93
C VAL A 201 5.54 7.83 -14.26
N GLY A 202 6.37 6.97 -14.85
CA GLY A 202 6.97 7.20 -16.17
C GLY A 202 6.07 6.71 -17.29
N GLU A 203 5.66 5.45 -17.20
CA GLU A 203 4.78 4.77 -18.17
C GLU A 203 3.90 3.74 -17.47
N TRP A 204 2.72 3.48 -18.01
CA TRP A 204 1.85 2.38 -17.60
C TRP A 204 1.16 1.76 -18.82
N LYS A 205 0.79 0.48 -18.70
CA LYS A 205 0.04 -0.29 -19.71
C LYS A 205 -0.98 -1.21 -19.07
#